data_AF-A0A0C9QR83-F1
#
_entry.id   AF-A0A0C9QR83-F1
#
_cell.length_a   1.000
_cell.length_b   1.000
_cell.length_c   1.000
_cell.angle_alpha   90.00
_cell.angle_beta   90.00
_cell.angle_gamma   90.00
#
_symmetry.space_group_name_H-M   'P 1'
#
loop_
_entity.id
_entity.type
_entity.pdbx_description
1 polymer ?
#
loop_
_entity_poly.entity_id
_entity_poly.type
_entity_poly.pdbx_seq_one_letter_code
_entity_poly.pdbx_strand_id
1 'polypeptide(L)'
;MDYSSVGGSSNETIKMSDSLDTEEVEKKLALLLDEGSKMPADKEFLTIEVPDYFDEKKFQLGQDVFKKNIFTMMIAKLSGLLVLLAVPSVLDILCFTKQSGTPCAAFRRYAATILHTCIWYRSIPNQDVE
;
A
#
# COMPACT_ATOMS: atom_id res chain seq x y z
N MET A 1 -20.83 -63.16 -14.79
CA MET A 1 -21.88 -62.50 -14.02
C MET A 1 -21.67 -61.02 -14.25
N ASP A 2 -22.36 -60.50 -15.26
CA ASP A 2 -22.27 -59.12 -15.71
C ASP A 2 -22.91 -58.19 -14.68
N TYR A 3 -22.26 -57.06 -14.40
CA TYR A 3 -22.94 -55.92 -13.80
C TYR A 3 -22.53 -54.64 -14.54
N SER A 4 -23.39 -54.31 -15.51
CA SER A 4 -23.53 -53.00 -16.11
C SER A 4 -24.08 -51.99 -15.10
N SER A 5 -23.49 -50.80 -15.12
CA SER A 5 -24.10 -49.46 -15.07
C SER A 5 -25.57 -49.32 -14.65
N VAL A 6 -25.84 -48.41 -13.71
CA VAL A 6 -26.64 -47.17 -13.86
C VAL A 6 -27.22 -46.73 -12.51
N GLY A 7 -27.14 -45.41 -12.24
CA GLY A 7 -27.88 -44.72 -11.17
C GLY A 7 -26.90 -44.08 -10.19
N GLY A 8 -26.59 -42.79 -10.26
CA GLY A 8 -27.53 -41.68 -10.31
C GLY A 8 -27.35 -40.92 -8.99
N SER A 9 -26.45 -39.94 -8.96
CA SER A 9 -26.33 -39.00 -7.84
C SER A 9 -26.40 -37.59 -8.40
N SER A 10 -27.53 -36.97 -8.10
CA SER A 10 -27.93 -35.63 -8.47
C SER A 10 -26.84 -34.60 -8.17
N ASN A 11 -26.41 -33.87 -9.21
CA ASN A 11 -25.70 -32.62 -9.03
C ASN A 11 -26.67 -31.59 -8.45
N GLU A 12 -26.68 -31.46 -7.13
CA GLU A 12 -27.29 -30.32 -6.45
C GLU A 12 -26.56 -29.05 -6.90
N THR A 13 -27.17 -28.36 -7.85
CA THR A 13 -26.76 -27.04 -8.28
C THR A 13 -27.03 -26.10 -7.11
N ILE A 14 -25.98 -25.78 -6.35
CA ILE A 14 -25.99 -24.68 -5.39
C ILE A 14 -26.37 -23.44 -6.20
N LYS A 15 -27.62 -22.97 -6.01
CA LYS A 15 -28.06 -21.68 -6.51
C LYS A 15 -27.24 -20.61 -5.80
N MET A 16 -26.18 -20.16 -6.46
CA MET A 16 -25.43 -18.96 -6.10
C MET A 16 -26.36 -17.77 -6.36
N SER A 17 -27.19 -17.45 -5.37
CA SER A 17 -27.93 -16.19 -5.31
C SER A 17 -26.95 -15.08 -4.95
N ASP A 18 -26.25 -14.56 -5.95
CA ASP A 18 -25.68 -13.22 -5.91
C ASP A 18 -25.42 -12.75 -7.34
N SER A 19 -26.50 -12.47 -8.08
CA SER A 19 -26.41 -11.79 -9.36
C SER A 19 -26.05 -10.33 -9.09
N LEU A 20 -24.78 -10.08 -8.76
CA LEU A 20 -24.17 -8.78 -8.98
C LEU A 20 -24.35 -8.50 -10.47
N ASP A 21 -25.15 -7.47 -10.75
CA ASP A 21 -25.59 -7.10 -12.08
C ASP A 21 -24.34 -6.84 -12.93
N THR A 22 -24.01 -7.80 -13.80
CA THR A 22 -22.71 -7.83 -14.50
C THR A 22 -22.57 -6.61 -15.41
N GLU A 23 -23.70 -6.10 -15.91
CA GLU A 23 -23.78 -4.85 -16.67
C GLU A 23 -23.42 -3.62 -15.82
N GLU A 24 -23.80 -3.59 -14.54
CA GLU A 24 -23.44 -2.49 -13.62
C GLU A 24 -21.94 -2.51 -13.30
N VAL A 25 -21.37 -3.71 -13.13
CA VAL A 25 -19.92 -3.90 -12.91
C VAL A 25 -19.13 -3.46 -14.13
N GLU A 26 -19.54 -3.87 -15.33
CA GLU A 26 -18.88 -3.46 -16.58
C GLU A 26 -18.96 -1.96 -16.81
N LYS A 27 -20.10 -1.34 -16.51
CA LYS A 27 -20.26 0.11 -16.60
C LYS A 27 -19.36 0.86 -15.61
N LYS A 28 -19.26 0.39 -14.36
CA LYS A 28 -18.33 0.95 -13.36
C LYS A 28 -16.88 0.76 -13.76
N LEU A 29 -16.52 -0.39 -14.33
CA LEU A 29 -15.18 -0.66 -14.82
C LEU A 29 -14.81 0.28 -15.98
N ALA A 30 -15.72 0.47 -16.94
CA ALA A 30 -15.51 1.40 -18.05
C ALA A 30 -15.32 2.85 -17.56
N LEU A 31 -16.11 3.27 -16.56
CA LEU A 31 -15.95 4.56 -15.91
C LEU A 31 -14.58 4.71 -15.23
N LEU A 32 -14.14 3.70 -14.47
CA LEU A 32 -12.82 3.70 -13.80
C LEU A 32 -11.65 3.74 -14.79
N LEU A 33 -11.76 3.05 -15.92
CA LEU A 33 -10.72 3.04 -16.95
C LEU A 33 -10.63 4.39 -17.70
N ASP A 34 -11.77 5.01 -18.01
CA ASP A 34 -11.78 6.29 -18.72
C ASP A 34 -11.53 7.50 -17.81
N GLU A 35 -12.27 7.63 -16.71
CA GLU A 35 -12.17 8.77 -15.79
C GLU A 35 -11.03 8.60 -14.77
N GLY A 36 -10.83 7.38 -14.25
CA GLY A 36 -9.78 7.12 -13.26
C GLY A 36 -8.36 7.31 -13.80
N SER A 37 -8.15 7.18 -15.12
CA SER A 37 -6.86 7.48 -15.75
C SER A 37 -6.62 8.99 -15.92
N LYS A 38 -7.68 9.81 -15.97
CA LYS A 38 -7.63 11.26 -16.17
C LYS A 38 -7.67 12.04 -14.85
N MET A 39 -8.10 11.41 -13.77
CA MET A 39 -8.18 12.02 -12.45
C MET A 39 -6.89 11.78 -11.65
N PRO A 40 -6.23 12.83 -11.14
CA PRO A 40 -5.15 12.66 -10.17
C PRO A 40 -5.72 11.93 -8.95
N ALA A 41 -5.07 10.85 -8.53
CA ALA A 41 -5.50 10.03 -7.39
C ALA A 41 -5.60 10.85 -6.08
N ASP A 42 -4.81 11.93 -5.97
CA ASP A 42 -4.63 12.69 -4.73
C ASP A 42 -5.31 14.09 -4.77
N LYS A 43 -6.41 14.25 -5.51
CA LYS A 43 -7.09 15.58 -5.64
C LYS A 43 -7.61 16.15 -4.32
N GLU A 44 -7.86 15.32 -3.31
CA GLU A 44 -8.51 15.73 -2.04
C GLU A 44 -7.53 15.93 -0.87
N PHE A 45 -6.23 15.66 -1.03
CA PHE A 45 -5.24 15.71 0.06
C PHE A 45 -4.37 16.97 0.09
N LEU A 46 -4.78 18.06 -0.55
CA LEU A 46 -3.98 19.29 -0.58
C LEU A 46 -3.97 20.02 0.78
N THR A 47 -4.94 19.73 1.65
CA THR A 47 -5.01 20.27 3.01
C THR A 47 -5.02 19.12 4.01
N ILE A 48 -3.84 18.78 4.52
CA ILE A 48 -3.74 17.88 5.68
C ILE A 48 -4.24 18.67 6.89
N GLU A 49 -5.51 18.51 7.24
CA GLU A 49 -6.05 19.05 8.47
C GLU A 49 -5.34 18.38 9.66
N VAL A 50 -4.83 19.22 10.55
CA VAL A 50 -4.09 18.76 11.72
C VAL A 50 -5.10 18.18 12.72
N PRO A 51 -4.90 16.94 13.22
CA PRO A 51 -5.83 16.33 14.16
C PRO A 51 -5.94 17.11 15.47
N ASP A 52 -7.12 17.06 16.13
CA ASP A 52 -7.39 17.77 17.38
C ASP A 52 -6.42 17.43 18.54
N TYR A 53 -5.79 16.26 18.48
CA TYR A 53 -4.81 15.79 19.47
C TYR A 53 -3.37 16.22 19.16
N PHE A 54 -3.14 16.99 18.10
CA PHE A 54 -1.81 17.45 17.73
C PHE A 54 -1.25 18.40 18.77
N ASP A 55 -0.08 18.05 19.29
CA ASP A 55 0.68 18.86 20.23
C ASP A 55 1.97 19.30 19.55
N GLU A 56 2.00 20.57 19.13
CA GLU A 56 3.12 21.16 18.41
C GLU A 56 4.43 21.03 19.20
N LYS A 57 4.38 21.15 20.53
CA LYS A 57 5.59 21.07 21.38
C LYS A 57 6.16 19.66 21.38
N LYS A 58 5.30 18.63 21.45
CA LYS A 58 5.73 17.22 21.36
C LYS A 58 6.24 16.88 19.97
N PHE A 59 5.61 17.45 18.94
CA PHE A 59 6.04 17.27 17.56
C PHE A 59 7.44 17.84 17.31
N GLN A 60 7.69 19.09 17.71
CA GLN A 60 8.99 19.75 17.61
C GLN A 60 10.07 19.00 18.42
N LEU A 61 9.74 18.55 19.64
CA LEU A 61 10.64 17.73 20.44
C LEU A 61 11.04 16.44 19.70
N GLY A 62 10.08 15.77 19.05
CA GLY A 62 10.34 14.60 18.22
C GLY A 62 11.29 14.90 17.05
N GLN A 63 11.09 16.03 16.36
CA GLN A 63 11.99 16.47 15.29
C GLN A 63 13.41 16.74 15.81
N ASP A 64 13.54 17.38 16.97
CA ASP A 64 14.85 17.69 17.55
C ASP A 64 15.60 16.43 18.00
N VAL A 65 14.89 15.46 18.59
CA VAL A 65 15.46 14.15 18.92
C VAL A 65 15.92 13.43 17.66
N PHE A 66 15.12 13.49 16.58
CA PHE A 66 15.49 12.92 15.29
C PHE A 66 16.73 13.59 14.69
N LYS A 67 16.79 14.93 14.67
CA LYS A 67 17.95 15.71 14.15
C LYS A 67 19.24 15.35 14.91
N LYS A 68 19.16 15.22 16.24
CA LYS A 68 20.30 14.84 17.10
C LYS A 68 20.75 13.39 16.90
N ASN A 69 19.85 12.48 16.51
CA ASN A 69 20.10 11.04 16.41
C ASN A 69 19.83 10.46 15.02
N ILE A 70 20.09 11.25 13.97
CA ILE A 70 19.70 10.88 12.60
C ILE A 70 20.31 9.54 12.16
N PHE A 71 21.60 9.32 12.42
CA PHE A 71 22.28 8.08 12.04
C PHE A 71 21.68 6.85 12.72
N THR A 72 21.43 6.92 14.03
CA THR A 72 20.83 5.83 14.80
C THR A 72 19.44 5.48 14.28
N MET A 73 18.61 6.49 13.98
CA MET A 73 17.28 6.25 13.42
C MET A 73 17.33 5.70 12.00
N MET A 74 18.28 6.14 11.16
CA MET A 74 18.44 5.58 9.82
C MET A 74 18.87 4.12 9.87
N ILE A 75 19.79 3.74 10.76
CA ILE A 75 20.22 2.35 10.96
C ILE A 75 19.06 1.50 11.47
N ALA A 76 18.29 1.99 12.45
CA ALA A 76 17.12 1.27 12.97
C ALA A 76 16.04 1.03 11.90
N LYS A 77 15.82 2.00 11.00
CA LYS A 77 14.91 1.85 9.87
C LYS A 77 15.42 0.85 8.83
N LEU A 78 16.71 0.87 8.53
CA LEU A 78 17.34 -0.10 7.63
C LEU A 78 17.30 -1.51 8.19
N SER A 79 17.55 -1.70 9.48
CA SER A 79 17.50 -3.01 10.13
C SER A 79 16.06 -3.56 10.17
N GLY A 80 15.07 -2.72 10.49
CA GLY A 80 13.66 -3.10 10.44
C GLY A 80 13.22 -3.53 9.03
N LEU A 81 13.67 -2.81 8.00
CA LEU A 81 13.42 -3.20 6.62
C LEU A 81 14.10 -4.53 6.26
N LEU A 82 15.35 -4.73 6.67
CA LEU A 82 16.08 -5.97 6.41
C LEU A 82 15.37 -7.18 7.04
N VAL A 83 14.87 -7.04 8.27
CA VAL A 83 14.07 -8.08 8.94
C VAL A 83 12.78 -8.37 8.16
N LEU A 84 12.10 -7.34 7.67
CA LEU A 84 10.89 -7.50 6.86
C LEU A 84 11.16 -8.26 5.55
N LEU A 85 12.31 -8.00 4.90
CA LEU A 85 12.73 -8.69 3.69
C LEU A 85 13.23 -10.12 3.93
N ALA A 86 13.60 -10.46 5.15
CA ALA A 86 13.95 -11.83 5.54
C ALA A 86 12.72 -12.74 5.63
N VAL A 87 11.50 -12.18 5.66
CA VAL A 87 10.25 -12.96 5.66
C VAL A 87 9.88 -13.33 4.21
N PRO A 88 9.88 -14.61 3.83
CA PRO A 88 9.69 -15.03 2.44
C PRO A 88 8.34 -14.60 1.86
N SER A 89 7.26 -14.62 2.65
CA SER A 89 5.94 -14.20 2.17
C SER A 89 5.89 -12.74 1.72
N VAL A 90 6.62 -11.86 2.42
CA VAL A 90 6.70 -10.44 2.04
C VAL A 90 7.57 -10.29 0.80
N LEU A 91 8.69 -11.02 0.74
CA LEU A 91 9.58 -11.00 -0.41
C LEU A 91 8.88 -11.48 -1.69
N ASP A 92 8.06 -12.53 -1.61
CA ASP A 92 7.31 -13.08 -2.74
C ASP A 92 6.36 -12.04 -3.32
N ILE A 93 5.60 -11.33 -2.49
CA ILE A 93 4.70 -10.23 -2.93
C ILE A 93 5.51 -9.14 -3.65
N LEU A 94 6.69 -8.80 -3.12
CA LEU A 94 7.56 -7.79 -3.72
C LEU A 94 8.15 -8.22 -5.07
N CYS A 95 8.41 -9.51 -5.24
CA CYS A 95 8.81 -10.11 -6.51
C CYS A 95 7.64 -10.13 -7.51
N PHE A 96 6.44 -10.55 -7.09
CA PHE A 96 5.26 -10.64 -7.95
C PHE A 96 4.75 -9.29 -8.43
N THR A 97 4.84 -8.24 -7.60
CA THR A 97 4.44 -6.88 -7.98
C THR A 97 5.37 -6.21 -9.00
N LYS A 98 6.52 -6.84 -9.34
CA LYS A 98 7.57 -6.33 -10.27
C LYS A 98 8.17 -4.96 -9.93
N GLN A 99 7.66 -4.26 -8.91
CA GLN A 99 8.17 -2.98 -8.43
C GLN A 99 9.48 -3.13 -7.65
N SER A 100 9.80 -4.34 -7.16
CA SER A 100 11.05 -4.62 -6.44
C SER A 100 11.64 -6.01 -6.75
N GLY A 101 11.23 -6.62 -7.85
CA GLY A 101 11.74 -7.92 -8.29
C GLY A 101 13.16 -7.88 -8.87
N THR A 102 13.75 -6.71 -9.09
CA THR A 102 15.17 -6.57 -9.47
C THR A 102 15.93 -5.79 -8.39
N PRO A 103 17.21 -6.11 -8.14
CA PRO A 103 18.03 -5.39 -7.14
C PRO A 103 18.08 -3.88 -7.36
N CYS A 104 18.12 -3.44 -8.62
CA CYS A 104 18.14 -2.01 -8.98
C CYS A 104 16.80 -1.32 -8.66
N ALA A 105 15.66 -1.94 -8.98
CA ALA A 105 14.35 -1.38 -8.67
C ALA A 105 14.08 -1.34 -7.16
N ALA A 106 14.46 -2.42 -6.46
CA ALA A 106 14.39 -2.51 -5.01
C ALA A 106 15.23 -1.41 -4.33
N PHE A 107 16.49 -1.25 -4.74
CA PHE A 107 17.38 -0.20 -4.22
C PHE A 107 16.78 1.19 -4.39
N ARG A 108 16.31 1.51 -5.60
CA ARG A 108 15.72 2.82 -5.90
C ARG A 108 14.47 3.09 -5.06
N ARG A 109 13.62 2.08 -4.84
CA ARG A 109 12.44 2.19 -3.97
C ARG A 109 12.83 2.48 -2.53
N TYR A 110 13.76 1.71 -1.96
CA TYR A 110 14.14 1.89 -0.56
C TYR A 110 14.94 3.18 -0.32
N ALA A 111 15.77 3.59 -1.29
CA ALA A 111 16.42 4.90 -1.25
C ALA A 111 15.40 6.05 -1.28
N ALA A 112 14.35 5.95 -2.11
CA ALA A 112 13.25 6.90 -2.11
C ALA A 112 12.50 6.92 -0.77
N THR A 113 12.24 5.75 -0.16
CA THR A 113 11.62 5.67 1.18
C THR A 113 12.46 6.34 2.27
N ILE A 114 13.78 6.15 2.22
CA ILE A 114 14.73 6.80 3.13
C ILE A 114 14.69 8.32 2.97
N LEU A 115 14.78 8.81 1.74
CA LEU A 115 14.72 10.24 1.46
C LEU A 115 13.38 10.84 1.90
N HIS A 116 12.28 10.17 1.59
CA HIS A 116 10.94 10.59 1.95
C HIS A 116 10.74 10.65 3.48
N THR A 117 11.29 9.67 4.20
CA THR A 117 11.32 9.68 5.66
C THR A 117 12.05 10.92 6.19
N CYS A 118 13.20 11.27 5.60
CA CYS A 118 13.93 12.48 5.99
C CYS A 118 13.14 13.76 5.74
N ILE A 119 12.35 13.80 4.66
CA ILE A 119 11.45 14.93 4.36
C ILE A 119 10.37 15.03 5.44
N TRP A 120 9.73 13.92 5.82
CA TRP A 120 8.69 13.92 6.87
C TRP A 120 9.16 14.46 8.21
N TYR A 121 10.35 14.08 8.66
CA TYR A 121 10.87 14.57 9.95
C TYR A 121 11.37 16.03 9.89
N ARG A 122 11.50 16.61 8.69
CA ARG A 122 11.94 18.00 8.49
C ARG A 122 10.79 18.92 8.11
N SER A 123 9.72 18.39 7.52
CA SER A 123 8.52 19.15 7.15
C SER A 123 7.71 19.48 8.40
N ILE A 124 7.21 20.70 8.44
CA ILE A 124 6.32 21.20 9.49
C ILE A 124 4.93 21.32 8.83
N PRO A 125 3.88 20.69 9.36
CA PRO A 125 2.54 20.88 8.82
C PRO A 125 2.17 22.38 8.89
N ASN A 126 1.79 22.95 7.74
CA ASN A 126 1.35 24.34 7.55
C ASN A 126 2.42 25.46 7.52
N GLN A 127 3.69 25.16 7.21
CA GLN A 127 4.70 26.22 6.97
C GLN A 127 5.20 26.33 5.51
N ASP A 128 4.66 25.53 4.59
CA ASP A 128 5.04 25.58 3.18
C ASP A 128 4.20 26.61 2.36
N VAL A 129 3.60 27.59 3.04
CA VAL A 129 2.89 28.73 2.41
C VAL A 129 3.61 30.04 2.77
N GLU A 130 4.78 30.24 2.15
CA GLU A 130 5.34 31.59 1.91
C GLU A 130 6.16 31.60 0.61
#